data_AF-A0A522Y9K0-F1
#
_entry.id   AF-A0A522Y9K0-F1
#
_cell.length_a   1.000
_cell.length_b   1.000
_cell.length_c   1.000
_cell.angle_alpha   90.00
_cell.angle_beta   90.00
_cell.angle_gamma   90.00
#
_symmetry.space_group_name_H-M   'P 1'
#
loop_
_entity.id
_entity.type
_entity.pdbx_description
1 polymer ?
#
loop_
_entity_poly.entity_id
_entity_poly.type
_entity_poly.pdbx_seq_one_letter_code
_entity_poly.pdbx_strand_id
1 'polypeptide(L)'
;MALVFLIGRPLFERLGIPVYVSTSSLLPAFIILTFGGKRVYKHHFMRRIDSETIMFFIGLFILIGALEKRFIVQMAANFLGDLFKTPAGFVSSVFWGSGIISAFVDNVPLAMAMTYIIKQSVVNKIVSGPGILVWATSLGVDLGGNLTPIGASANVVAYSSLEKEGIKIGWGRWIKLALPPGLAALLVSYTGILLKLHFKFF
;
A
#
# COMPACT_ATOMS: atom_id res chain seq x y z
N MET A 1 -10.03 17.07 1.00
CA MET A 1 -11.25 16.34 0.58
C MET A 1 -11.46 15.07 1.39
N ALA A 2 -10.47 14.16 1.52
CA ALA A 2 -10.56 13.01 2.44
C ALA A 2 -10.90 13.42 3.89
N LEU A 3 -10.31 14.53 4.37
CA LEU A 3 -10.64 15.14 5.67
C LEU A 3 -12.11 15.56 5.82
N VAL A 4 -12.77 16.00 4.75
CA VAL A 4 -14.19 16.40 4.79
C VAL A 4 -15.10 15.18 4.94
N PHE A 5 -14.78 14.08 4.26
CA PHE A 5 -15.49 12.82 4.43
C PHE A 5 -15.17 12.14 5.77
N LEU A 6 -13.95 12.28 6.31
CA LEU A 6 -13.57 11.79 7.64
C LEU A 6 -14.27 12.56 8.77
N ILE A 7 -14.27 13.90 8.71
CA ILE A 7 -14.92 14.75 9.71
C ILE A 7 -16.45 14.72 9.56
N GLY A 8 -16.95 14.64 8.32
CA GLY A 8 -18.38 14.57 8.01
C GLY A 8 -18.99 13.18 8.13
N ARG A 9 -18.20 12.14 8.41
CA ARG A 9 -18.67 10.75 8.51
C ARG A 9 -19.90 10.57 9.42
N PRO A 10 -19.99 11.20 10.61
CA PRO A 10 -21.16 11.08 11.48
C PRO A 10 -22.44 11.63 10.85
N LEU A 11 -22.33 12.61 9.95
CA LEU A 11 -23.45 13.22 9.24
C LEU A 11 -23.90 12.32 8.07
N PHE A 12 -22.95 11.74 7.33
CA PHE A 12 -23.25 10.81 6.23
C PHE A 12 -23.88 9.51 6.74
N GLU A 13 -23.43 9.00 7.89
CA GLU A 13 -24.03 7.83 8.54
C GLU A 13 -25.47 8.12 9.02
N ARG A 14 -25.76 9.33 9.51
CA ARG A 14 -27.14 9.76 9.85
C ARG A 14 -28.06 9.88 8.63
N LEU A 15 -27.51 10.21 7.47
CA LEU A 15 -28.25 10.29 6.21
C LEU A 15 -28.37 8.93 5.50
N GLY A 16 -27.82 7.85 6.06
CA GLY A 16 -27.86 6.51 5.48
C GLY A 16 -27.00 6.35 4.22
N ILE A 17 -26.05 7.25 3.96
CA ILE A 17 -25.19 7.21 2.79
C ILE A 17 -23.91 6.46 3.16
N PRO A 18 -23.65 5.27 2.58
CA PRO A 18 -22.44 4.52 2.89
C PRO A 18 -21.20 5.22 2.30
N VAL A 19 -20.23 5.53 3.16
CA VAL A 19 -18.99 6.21 2.77
C VAL A 19 -17.93 5.17 2.38
N TYR A 20 -17.86 4.86 1.09
CA TYR A 20 -16.77 4.09 0.49
C TYR A 20 -15.72 5.02 -0.12
N VAL A 21 -14.49 4.52 -0.32
CA VAL A 21 -13.41 5.26 -1.00
C VAL A 21 -13.85 5.78 -2.37
N SER A 22 -14.60 4.96 -3.13
CA SER A 22 -15.20 5.33 -4.41
C SER A 22 -16.19 6.48 -4.27
N THR A 23 -17.10 6.44 -3.29
CA THR A 23 -18.07 7.54 -3.05
C THR A 23 -17.38 8.84 -2.65
N SER A 24 -16.31 8.77 -1.84
CA SER A 24 -15.55 9.96 -1.42
C SER A 24 -14.82 10.67 -2.57
N SER A 25 -14.58 9.95 -3.67
CA SER A 25 -13.91 10.44 -4.87
C SER A 25 -14.92 10.89 -5.94
N LEU A 26 -15.98 10.09 -6.14
CA LEU A 26 -16.95 10.28 -7.23
C LEU A 26 -18.01 11.35 -6.93
N LEU A 27 -18.46 11.49 -5.67
CA LEU A 27 -19.47 12.50 -5.31
C LEU A 27 -18.98 13.94 -5.58
N PRO A 28 -17.78 14.35 -5.11
CA PRO A 28 -17.26 15.67 -5.41
C PRO A 28 -17.03 15.88 -6.91
N ALA A 29 -16.50 14.87 -7.61
CA ALA A 29 -16.30 14.93 -9.06
C ALA A 29 -17.64 15.15 -9.79
N PHE A 30 -18.69 14.43 -9.40
CA PHE A 30 -20.04 14.58 -9.95
C PHE A 30 -20.62 15.98 -9.70
N ILE A 31 -20.49 16.51 -8.47
CA ILE A 31 -20.94 17.87 -8.11
C ILE A 31 -20.18 18.92 -8.95
N ILE A 32 -18.87 18.79 -9.09
CA ILE A 32 -18.05 19.73 -9.87
C ILE A 32 -18.41 19.65 -11.36
N LEU A 33 -18.69 18.46 -11.90
CA LEU A 33 -19.09 18.30 -13.30
C LEU A 33 -20.48 18.87 -13.58
N THR A 34 -21.42 18.68 -12.67
CA THR A 34 -22.81 19.16 -12.83
C THR A 34 -22.95 20.66 -12.60
N PHE A 35 -22.27 21.21 -11.59
CA PHE A 35 -22.43 22.62 -11.18
C PHE A 35 -21.26 23.54 -11.55
N GLY A 36 -20.13 23.00 -12.03
CA GLY A 36 -18.92 23.79 -12.35
C GLY A 36 -19.03 24.69 -13.59
N GLY A 37 -20.13 24.59 -14.35
CA GLY A 37 -20.44 25.45 -15.49
C GLY A 37 -19.47 25.32 -16.68
N LYS A 38 -19.58 26.22 -17.65
CA LYS A 38 -18.82 26.17 -18.93
C LYS A 38 -17.29 26.13 -18.73
N ARG A 39 -16.76 26.62 -17.61
CA ARG A 39 -15.30 26.72 -17.35
C ARG A 39 -14.65 25.36 -17.14
N VAL A 40 -15.34 24.43 -16.49
CA VAL A 40 -14.91 23.02 -16.30
C VAL A 40 -14.96 22.25 -17.61
N TYR A 41 -16.03 22.42 -18.40
CA TYR A 41 -16.19 21.76 -19.69
C TYR A 41 -15.19 22.25 -20.75
N LYS A 42 -14.83 23.54 -20.74
CA LYS A 42 -13.85 24.13 -21.70
C LYS A 42 -12.44 23.55 -21.56
N HIS A 43 -12.07 23.04 -20.39
CA HIS A 43 -10.73 22.53 -20.10
C HIS A 43 -10.50 21.07 -20.52
N HIS A 44 -11.42 20.44 -21.26
CA HIS A 44 -11.33 19.03 -21.68
C HIS A 44 -10.80 18.13 -20.55
N PHE A 45 -11.44 18.17 -19.38
CA PHE A 45 -10.97 17.41 -18.21
C PHE A 45 -10.78 15.91 -18.50
N MET A 46 -11.63 15.32 -19.36
CA MET A 46 -11.47 13.94 -19.83
C MET A 46 -10.11 13.67 -20.51
N ARG A 47 -9.50 14.66 -21.17
CA ARG A 47 -8.14 14.55 -21.75
C ARG A 47 -7.02 14.62 -20.70
N ARG A 48 -7.32 15.02 -19.46
CA ARG A 48 -6.36 14.99 -18.34
C ARG A 48 -6.37 13.66 -17.59
N ILE A 49 -7.28 12.76 -17.93
CA ILE A 49 -7.31 11.41 -17.37
C ILE A 49 -6.16 10.62 -17.98
N ASP A 50 -5.30 10.09 -17.12
CA ASP A 50 -4.15 9.30 -17.53
C ASP A 50 -4.55 7.85 -17.80
N SER A 51 -4.87 7.54 -19.06
CA SER A 51 -5.30 6.20 -19.48
C SER A 51 -4.23 5.13 -19.24
N GLU A 52 -2.94 5.48 -19.35
CA GLU A 52 -1.84 4.53 -19.14
C GLU A 52 -1.79 4.09 -17.68
N THR A 53 -1.87 5.05 -16.75
CA THR A 53 -1.92 4.76 -15.31
C THR A 53 -3.16 3.94 -14.94
N ILE A 54 -4.33 4.24 -15.52
CA ILE A 54 -5.56 3.45 -15.28
C ILE A 54 -5.39 2.01 -15.78
N MET A 55 -4.88 1.82 -17.00
CA MET A 55 -4.62 0.48 -17.55
C MET A 55 -3.60 -0.29 -16.71
N PHE A 56 -2.56 0.37 -16.21
CA PHE A 56 -1.60 -0.22 -15.27
C PHE A 56 -2.30 -0.75 -14.01
N PHE A 57 -3.14 0.05 -13.34
CA PHE A 57 -3.86 -0.40 -12.14
C PHE A 57 -4.84 -1.55 -12.41
N ILE A 58 -5.55 -1.53 -13.53
CA ILE A 58 -6.44 -2.64 -13.91
C ILE A 58 -5.64 -3.94 -14.06
N GLY A 59 -4.55 -3.91 -14.83
CA GLY A 59 -3.69 -5.07 -15.05
C GLY A 59 -3.05 -5.57 -13.75
N LEU A 60 -2.57 -4.64 -12.92
CA LEU A 60 -2.03 -4.93 -11.61
C LEU A 60 -3.07 -5.66 -10.75
N PHE A 61 -4.28 -5.12 -10.56
CA PHE A 61 -5.30 -5.74 -9.69
C PHE A 61 -5.75 -7.13 -10.17
N ILE A 62 -5.84 -7.36 -11.49
CA ILE A 62 -6.12 -8.69 -12.05
C ILE A 62 -5.02 -9.69 -11.67
N LEU A 63 -3.75 -9.29 -11.80
CA LEU A 63 -2.60 -10.14 -11.48
C LEU A 63 -2.57 -10.53 -9.99
N ILE A 64 -2.97 -9.64 -9.09
CA ILE A 64 -3.07 -9.93 -7.64
C ILE A 64 -4.18 -10.94 -7.37
N GLY A 65 -5.36 -10.73 -7.96
CA GLY A 65 -6.48 -11.68 -7.84
C GLY A 65 -6.10 -13.05 -8.37
N ALA A 66 -5.25 -13.13 -9.40
CA ALA A 66 -4.71 -14.40 -9.89
C ALA A 66 -3.68 -15.03 -8.92
N LEU A 67 -2.86 -14.22 -8.26
CA LEU A 67 -1.90 -14.66 -7.23
C LEU A 67 -2.56 -15.08 -5.91
N GLU A 68 -3.84 -14.79 -5.71
CA GLU A 68 -4.66 -15.24 -4.57
C GLU A 68 -4.79 -16.78 -4.48
N LYS A 69 -4.28 -17.54 -5.46
CA LYS A 69 -4.22 -19.00 -5.38
C LYS A 69 -3.51 -19.43 -4.09
N ARG A 70 -4.32 -19.98 -3.17
CA ARG A 70 -3.99 -20.46 -1.81
C ARG A 70 -2.64 -21.17 -1.67
N PHE A 71 -2.15 -21.80 -2.74
CA PHE A 71 -0.93 -22.60 -2.76
C PHE A 71 0.37 -21.80 -2.54
N ILE A 72 0.52 -20.62 -3.16
CA ILE A 72 1.78 -19.84 -3.07
C ILE A 72 1.92 -19.23 -1.67
N VAL A 73 0.81 -18.73 -1.13
CA VAL A 73 0.75 -18.09 0.18
C VAL A 73 1.02 -19.08 1.31
N GLN A 74 0.48 -20.31 1.21
CA GLN A 74 0.71 -21.38 2.20
C GLN A 74 2.18 -21.85 2.17
N MET A 75 2.77 -21.94 0.98
CA MET A 75 4.17 -22.30 0.82
C MET A 75 5.11 -21.22 1.40
N ALA A 76 4.81 -19.94 1.17
CA ALA A 76 5.56 -18.83 1.74
C ALA A 76 5.44 -18.76 3.27
N ALA A 77 4.23 -18.96 3.83
CA ALA A 77 4.02 -18.97 5.27
C ALA A 77 4.76 -20.13 5.96
N ASN A 78 4.72 -21.32 5.37
CA ASN A 78 5.44 -22.49 5.89
C ASN A 78 6.96 -22.30 5.79
N PHE A 79 7.46 -21.82 4.64
CA PHE A 79 8.88 -21.54 4.45
C PHE A 79 9.41 -20.51 5.47
N LEU A 80 8.65 -19.44 5.73
CA LEU A 80 9.02 -18.44 6.73
C LEU A 80 8.94 -18.99 8.17
N GLY A 81 7.98 -19.87 8.46
CA GLY A 81 7.87 -20.55 9.77
C GLY A 81 9.00 -21.54 10.04
N ASP A 82 9.45 -22.27 9.02
CA ASP A 82 10.53 -23.25 9.12
C ASP A 82 11.91 -22.58 9.25
N LEU A 83 12.10 -21.44 8.58
CA LEU A 83 13.35 -20.69 8.59
C LEU A 83 13.55 -19.91 9.92
N PHE A 84 12.47 -19.49 10.58
CA PHE A 84 12.53 -18.64 11.77
C PHE A 84 11.74 -19.22 12.96
N LYS A 85 12.44 -20.04 13.75
CA LYS A 85 11.89 -20.75 14.92
C LYS A 85 11.58 -19.86 16.14
N THR A 86 11.93 -18.57 16.10
CA THR A 86 11.67 -17.62 17.19
C THR A 86 10.61 -16.59 16.78
N PRO A 87 9.71 -16.16 17.69
CA PRO A 87 8.73 -15.11 17.39
C PRO A 87 9.36 -13.82 16.86
N ALA A 88 10.53 -13.44 17.38
CA ALA A 88 11.28 -12.27 16.92
C ALA A 88 11.83 -12.44 15.50
N GLY A 89 12.35 -13.62 15.17
CA GLY A 89 12.82 -13.93 13.82
C GLY A 89 11.68 -13.90 12.81
N PHE A 90 10.52 -14.47 13.16
CA PHE A 90 9.34 -14.47 12.30
C PHE A 90 8.77 -13.06 12.07
N VAL A 91 8.66 -12.24 13.12
CA VAL A 91 8.23 -10.84 12.97
C VAL A 91 9.21 -10.05 12.09
N SER A 92 10.52 -10.30 12.25
CA SER A 92 11.56 -9.64 11.46
C SER A 92 11.51 -10.03 9.98
N SER A 93 11.26 -11.31 9.69
CA SER A 93 11.13 -11.80 8.32
C SER A 93 9.87 -11.26 7.65
N VAL A 94 8.77 -11.13 8.39
CA VAL A 94 7.55 -10.47 7.90
C VAL A 94 7.82 -8.99 7.59
N PHE A 95 8.49 -8.25 8.48
CA PHE A 95 8.82 -6.84 8.24
C PHE A 95 9.73 -6.66 7.01
N TRP A 96 10.91 -7.29 7.01
CA TRP A 96 11.89 -7.11 5.95
C TRP A 96 11.48 -7.76 4.64
N GLY A 97 10.90 -8.96 4.70
CA GLY A 97 10.41 -9.66 3.51
C GLY A 97 9.31 -8.87 2.81
N SER A 98 8.34 -8.35 3.58
CA SER A 98 7.28 -7.53 2.99
C SER A 98 7.81 -6.20 2.44
N GLY A 99 8.77 -5.54 3.11
CA GLY A 99 9.39 -4.33 2.56
C GLY A 99 10.20 -4.55 1.29
N ILE A 100 10.99 -5.62 1.22
CA ILE A 100 11.77 -5.96 0.02
C ILE A 100 10.84 -6.32 -1.15
N ILE A 101 9.80 -7.12 -0.89
CA ILE A 101 8.84 -7.48 -1.94
C ILE A 101 8.06 -6.24 -2.39
N SER A 102 7.68 -5.36 -1.46
CA SER A 102 6.93 -4.15 -1.82
C SER A 102 7.75 -3.17 -2.66
N ALA A 103 9.08 -3.23 -2.60
CA ALA A 103 9.92 -2.46 -3.49
C ALA A 103 9.65 -2.79 -4.98
N PHE A 104 9.00 -3.90 -5.31
CA PHE A 104 8.65 -4.27 -6.69
C PHE A 104 7.14 -4.48 -6.90
N VAL A 105 6.40 -4.67 -5.82
CA VAL A 105 4.96 -4.96 -5.82
C VAL A 105 4.24 -3.87 -5.05
N ASP A 106 3.14 -3.36 -5.60
CA ASP A 106 2.36 -2.32 -4.94
C ASP A 106 1.94 -2.72 -3.50
N ASN A 107 1.92 -1.73 -2.63
CA ASN A 107 1.65 -1.91 -1.21
C ASN A 107 0.25 -2.48 -0.93
N VAL A 108 -0.77 -2.12 -1.72
CA VAL A 108 -2.14 -2.60 -1.54
C VAL A 108 -2.26 -4.12 -1.79
N PRO A 109 -1.84 -4.67 -2.94
CA PRO A 109 -1.75 -6.11 -3.16
C PRO A 109 -1.07 -6.87 -2.04
N LEU A 110 0.11 -6.38 -1.66
CA LEU A 110 1.00 -7.13 -0.81
C LEU A 110 0.44 -7.19 0.60
N ALA A 111 -0.14 -6.09 1.08
CA ALA A 111 -0.86 -6.07 2.36
C ALA A 111 -2.04 -7.07 2.38
N MET A 112 -2.78 -7.19 1.28
CA MET A 112 -3.86 -8.19 1.15
C MET A 112 -3.30 -9.62 1.21
N ALA A 113 -2.23 -9.91 0.46
CA ALA A 113 -1.58 -11.22 0.48
C ALA A 113 -1.03 -11.58 1.88
N MET A 114 -0.40 -10.61 2.56
CA MET A 114 0.18 -10.80 3.90
C MET A 114 -0.90 -11.04 4.97
N THR A 115 -2.14 -10.56 4.77
CA THR A 115 -3.26 -10.84 5.68
C THR A 115 -3.49 -12.35 5.86
N TYR A 116 -3.27 -13.14 4.81
CA TYR A 116 -3.38 -14.59 4.88
C TYR A 116 -2.25 -15.23 5.70
N ILE A 117 -1.01 -14.74 5.54
CA ILE A 117 0.15 -15.18 6.33
C ILE A 117 -0.08 -14.86 7.82
N ILE A 118 -0.57 -13.66 8.12
CA ILE A 118 -0.90 -13.26 9.51
C ILE A 118 -1.95 -14.20 10.10
N LYS A 119 -3.05 -14.47 9.37
CA LYS A 119 -4.12 -15.38 9.83
C LYS A 119 -3.59 -16.78 10.10
N GLN A 120 -2.80 -17.35 9.19
CA GLN A 120 -2.22 -18.69 9.37
C GLN A 120 -1.23 -18.74 10.54
N SER A 121 -0.44 -17.68 10.74
CA SER A 121 0.53 -17.61 11.84
C SER A 121 -0.13 -17.61 13.22
N VAL A 122 -1.31 -16.98 13.34
CA VAL A 122 -2.13 -17.00 14.55
C VAL A 122 -2.72 -18.39 14.78
N VAL A 123 -3.25 -19.04 13.74
CA VAL A 123 -3.79 -20.41 13.82
C VAL A 123 -2.72 -21.40 14.28
N ASN A 124 -1.51 -21.29 13.73
CA ASN A 124 -0.37 -22.15 14.06
C ASN A 124 0.32 -21.78 15.38
N LYS A 125 -0.20 -20.79 16.12
CA LYS A 125 0.35 -20.30 17.41
C LYS A 125 1.84 -19.89 17.36
N ILE A 126 2.31 -19.44 16.19
CA ILE A 126 3.70 -18.96 16.00
C ILE A 126 3.92 -17.65 16.79
N VAL A 127 2.88 -16.83 16.90
CA VAL A 127 2.84 -15.59 17.68
C VAL A 127 1.56 -15.50 18.50
N SER A 128 1.62 -14.83 19.65
CA SER A 128 0.52 -14.72 20.62
C SER A 128 -0.70 -13.94 20.11
N GLY A 129 -0.57 -13.20 19.00
CA GLY A 129 -1.65 -12.45 18.38
C GLY A 129 -1.22 -11.72 17.11
N PRO A 130 -2.18 -11.27 16.28
CA PRO A 130 -1.89 -10.69 14.96
C PRO A 130 -1.28 -9.28 15.04
N GLY A 131 -1.48 -8.55 16.14
CA GLY A 131 -1.18 -7.12 16.23
C GLY A 131 0.24 -6.76 15.81
N ILE A 132 1.25 -7.47 16.32
CA ILE A 132 2.65 -7.18 15.97
C ILE A 132 2.95 -7.44 14.49
N LEU A 133 2.32 -8.47 13.90
CA LEU A 133 2.48 -8.79 12.49
C LEU A 133 1.73 -7.80 11.59
N VAL A 134 0.61 -7.24 12.05
CA VAL A 134 -0.09 -6.15 11.36
C VAL A 134 0.80 -4.91 11.32
N TRP A 135 1.43 -4.53 12.43
CA TRP A 135 2.39 -3.42 12.45
C TRP A 135 3.60 -3.70 11.55
N ALA A 136 4.18 -4.90 11.66
CA ALA A 136 5.33 -5.29 10.84
C ALA A 136 5.02 -5.28 9.35
N THR A 137 3.88 -5.82 8.95
CA THR A 137 3.43 -5.81 7.56
C THR A 137 3.13 -4.40 7.10
N SER A 138 2.35 -3.62 7.85
CA SER A 138 1.92 -2.29 7.42
C SER A 138 3.11 -1.36 7.21
N LEU A 139 4.05 -1.32 8.16
CA LEU A 139 5.25 -0.49 8.07
C LEU A 139 6.23 -1.01 7.02
N GLY A 140 6.44 -2.32 6.96
CA GLY A 140 7.35 -2.93 5.99
C GLY A 140 6.89 -2.67 4.57
N VAL A 141 5.64 -3.02 4.25
CA VAL A 141 5.05 -2.85 2.92
C VAL A 141 5.02 -1.37 2.51
N ASP A 142 4.54 -0.46 3.35
CA ASP A 142 4.41 0.94 2.98
C ASP A 142 5.77 1.62 2.72
N LEU A 143 6.73 1.42 3.63
CA LEU A 143 8.06 2.02 3.48
C LEU A 143 8.89 1.36 2.37
N GLY A 144 8.74 0.04 2.21
CA GLY A 144 9.39 -0.71 1.13
C GLY A 144 8.93 -0.28 -0.26
N GLY A 145 7.62 -0.04 -0.42
CA GLY A 145 7.03 0.43 -1.68
C GLY A 145 7.61 1.75 -2.19
N ASN A 146 8.13 2.57 -1.27
CA ASN A 146 8.74 3.85 -1.63
C ASN A 146 10.16 3.75 -2.21
N LEU A 147 10.80 2.58 -2.17
CA LEU A 147 12.20 2.43 -2.58
C LEU A 147 12.41 2.45 -4.10
N THR A 148 11.38 2.14 -4.89
CA THR A 148 11.48 2.11 -6.36
C THR A 148 10.34 2.87 -7.03
N PRO A 149 10.47 3.20 -8.33
CA PRO A 149 9.40 3.87 -9.08
C PRO A 149 8.10 3.07 -9.17
N ILE A 150 8.15 1.74 -9.06
CA ILE A 150 6.97 0.86 -9.26
C ILE A 150 6.41 0.29 -7.97
N GLY A 151 7.15 0.37 -6.86
CA GLY A 151 6.76 -0.25 -5.59
C GLY A 151 5.51 0.37 -4.96
N ALA A 152 5.10 1.56 -5.40
CA ALA A 152 3.84 2.17 -5.02
C ALA A 152 3.20 2.90 -6.20
N SER A 153 1.87 2.81 -6.26
CA SER A 153 0.98 3.55 -7.14
C SER A 153 1.34 5.03 -7.29
N ALA A 154 1.58 5.72 -6.17
CA ALA A 154 1.95 7.12 -6.15
C ALA A 154 3.28 7.40 -6.86
N ASN A 155 4.25 6.48 -6.77
CA ASN A 155 5.55 6.61 -7.42
C ASN A 155 5.40 6.46 -8.93
N VAL A 156 4.58 5.52 -9.41
CA VAL A 156 4.29 5.34 -10.83
C VAL A 156 3.64 6.60 -11.41
N VAL A 157 2.66 7.16 -10.71
CA VAL A 157 1.99 8.41 -11.11
C VAL A 157 2.98 9.56 -11.17
N ALA A 158 3.83 9.72 -10.14
CA ALA A 158 4.85 10.77 -10.10
C ALA A 158 5.89 10.60 -11.22
N TYR A 159 6.33 9.37 -11.47
CA TYR A 159 7.29 9.04 -12.52
C TYR A 159 6.70 9.33 -13.91
N SER A 160 5.47 8.86 -14.20
CA SER A 160 4.76 9.16 -15.45
C SER A 160 4.53 10.66 -15.64
N SER A 161 4.18 11.37 -14.56
CA SER A 161 3.98 12.84 -14.61
C SER A 161 5.26 13.57 -14.98
N LEU A 162 6.42 13.16 -14.46
CA LEU A 162 7.71 13.74 -14.83
C LEU A 162 8.08 13.48 -16.29
N GLU A 163 7.83 12.26 -16.78
CA GLU A 163 8.10 11.92 -18.18
C GLU A 163 7.24 12.73 -19.15
N LYS A 164 5.98 13.04 -18.79
CA LYS A 164 5.09 13.89 -19.58
C LYS A 164 5.56 15.35 -19.69
N GLU A 165 6.25 15.85 -18.68
CA GLU A 165 6.90 17.18 -18.68
C GLU A 165 8.29 17.14 -19.35
N GLY A 166 8.68 16.00 -19.94
CA GLY A 166 9.97 15.83 -20.62
C GLY A 166 11.14 15.55 -19.66
N ILE A 167 10.90 15.39 -18.36
CA ILE A 167 11.92 15.12 -17.35
C ILE A 167 12.13 13.61 -17.19
N LYS A 168 13.19 13.09 -17.81
CA LYS A 168 13.58 11.67 -17.68
C LYS A 168 14.51 11.49 -16.49
N ILE A 169 13.96 11.16 -15.32
CA ILE A 169 14.76 10.90 -14.11
C ILE A 169 15.62 9.64 -14.26
N GLY A 170 15.05 8.56 -14.82
CA GLY A 170 15.68 7.25 -14.88
C GLY A 170 15.71 6.52 -13.53
N TRP A 171 15.52 5.20 -13.57
CA TRP A 171 15.40 4.35 -12.39
C TRP A 171 16.55 4.48 -11.40
N GLY A 172 17.79 4.52 -11.90
CA GLY A 172 18.97 4.60 -11.04
C GLY A 172 19.02 5.90 -10.21
N ARG A 173 18.59 7.03 -10.78
CA ARG A 173 18.55 8.30 -10.05
C ARG A 173 17.40 8.31 -9.05
N TRP A 174 16.23 7.78 -9.42
CA TRP A 174 15.11 7.62 -8.48
C TRP A 174 15.53 6.82 -7.25
N ILE A 175 16.10 5.62 -7.45
CA ILE A 175 16.52 4.75 -6.35
C ILE A 175 17.59 5.43 -5.50
N LYS A 176 18.58 6.10 -6.10
CA LYS A 176 19.61 6.83 -5.34
C LYS A 176 19.03 7.93 -4.44
N LEU A 177 17.92 8.55 -4.83
CA LEU A 177 17.24 9.58 -4.05
C LEU A 177 16.30 8.99 -2.99
N ALA A 178 15.57 7.92 -3.33
CA ALA A 178 14.58 7.30 -2.46
C ALA A 178 15.18 6.35 -1.41
N LEU A 179 16.28 5.67 -1.75
CA LEU A 179 16.86 4.61 -0.93
C LEU A 179 17.41 5.11 0.41
N PRO A 180 18.19 6.21 0.51
CA PRO A 180 18.71 6.67 1.81
C PRO A 180 17.61 7.03 2.84
N PRO A 181 16.61 7.88 2.53
CA PRO A 181 15.54 8.17 3.48
C PRO A 181 14.64 6.96 3.73
N GLY A 182 14.37 6.14 2.70
CA GLY A 182 13.57 4.93 2.82
C GLY A 182 14.18 3.88 3.73
N LEU A 183 15.48 3.61 3.59
CA LEU A 183 16.22 2.70 4.48
C LEU A 183 16.28 3.24 5.91
N ALA A 184 16.51 4.54 6.09
CA ALA A 184 16.48 5.14 7.42
C ALA A 184 15.10 4.95 8.09
N ALA A 185 14.01 5.20 7.37
CA ALA A 185 12.66 4.99 7.87
C ALA A 185 12.36 3.52 8.19
N LEU A 186 12.82 2.58 7.34
CA LEU A 186 12.71 1.14 7.59
C LEU A 186 13.45 0.73 8.85
N LEU A 187 14.68 1.21 9.04
CA LEU A 187 15.48 0.90 10.24
C LEU A 187 14.82 1.44 11.50
N VAL A 188 14.37 2.70 11.49
CA VAL A 188 13.65 3.31 12.63
C VAL A 188 12.39 2.52 12.94
N SER A 189 11.59 2.18 11.92
CA SER A 189 10.36 1.40 12.10
C SER A 189 10.63 -0.01 12.63
N TYR A 190 11.69 -0.66 12.13
CA TYR A 190 12.12 -1.97 12.61
C TYR A 190 12.54 -1.94 14.07
N THR A 191 13.31 -0.93 14.49
CA THR A 191 13.66 -0.75 15.91
C THR A 191 12.41 -0.55 16.77
N GLY A 192 11.43 0.24 16.30
CA GLY A 192 10.13 0.40 16.97
C GLY A 192 9.37 -0.91 17.13
N ILE A 193 9.39 -1.78 16.10
CA ILE A 193 8.77 -3.12 16.16
C ILE A 193 9.48 -4.01 17.18
N LEU A 194 10.81 -4.02 17.22
CA LEU A 194 11.55 -4.82 18.19
C LEU A 194 11.30 -4.35 19.63
N LEU A 195 11.29 -3.04 19.85
CA LEU A 195 10.95 -2.46 21.16
C LEU A 195 9.52 -2.85 21.55
N LYS A 196 8.56 -2.73 20.63
CA LYS A 196 7.18 -3.16 20.84
C LYS A 196 7.09 -4.64 21.20
N LEU A 197 7.84 -5.49 20.51
CA LEU A 197 7.87 -6.93 20.78
C LEU A 197 8.43 -7.23 22.18
N HIS A 198 9.45 -6.48 22.63
CA HIS A 198 10.10 -6.67 23.91
C HIS A 198 9.25 -6.14 25.09
N PHE A 199 8.71 -4.93 24.96
CA PHE A 199 8.00 -4.22 26.04
C PHE A 199 6.47 -4.35 25.98
N LYS A 200 5.92 -4.95 24.91
CA LYS A 200 4.48 -5.24 24.73
C LYS A 200 3.55 -4.03 24.87
N PHE A 201 3.97 -2.85 24.42
CA PHE A 201 3.11 -1.65 24.38
C PHE A 201 2.31 -1.55 23.06
N PHE A 202 1.13 -0.88 23.13
CA PHE A 202 0.04 -0.76 22.13
C PHE A 202 0.29 -1.24 20.70
#